data_AF-A0A381WP66-F1
#
_entry.id   AF-A0A381WP66-F1
#
_cell.length_a   1.000
_cell.length_b   1.000
_cell.length_c   1.000
_cell.angle_alpha   90.00
_cell.angle_beta   90.00
_cell.angle_gamma   90.00
#
_symmetry.space_group_name_H-M   'P 1'
#
loop_
_entity.id
_entity.type
_entity.pdbx_description
1 polymer ?
#
loop_
_entity_poly.entity_id
_entity_poly.type
_entity_poly.pdbx_seq_one_letter_code
_entity_poly.pdbx_strand_id
1 'polypeptide(L)'
;MEQTLQTEVDQVRNHCGYFLLEDWCIISAKGKETFSFLQTQTTNDVLQIQLGQGQYNAITDRQARLIANFSIHRVAEHEALILVESSQKELLLNHLETYHFREDVQFTALNCKLLALQGPKSPLILEKVFENQNLPEKPNDTTQLTLDGNRLDIIMKSLTGDEGHILCFQNEFKDKLIQKFLKTNTPPVKVSENAREVLRIEAGIPIFGKDMDQKSILPETGLEHTSVSYNKGCYIGQEVIARIKTYGAPNFALMGLTVEGLGLPPFNGILRLEKKKIGTIKSSVRSVTLNKIISLAYMHKEHRSPDIDLDVTIEKKSFKVKTCLLPFYQSQTRKDHSKRLLTQALQIYKEQDDLDRPIAILRESIELDAKNAEAYEALGVFLAKQDKLDEAIALMKRLTEINPKEIMARTNLSVYYMKLGRIEDAENEKAEATALQFEQVIEKNMAKKLKKKEAELKKKEMEDRVGMFKKVLEIDPKDQVANFGLGSIYLETGRYQEGLEPLKTVIEAYQDYSAAYLLLGKTWEKLSNKEEAIETYKKGIAAASKKGDLMPLKDMQNRMNQLLHSSP
;
A
#
# COMPACT_ATOMS: atom_id res chain seq x y z
N MET A 1 7.76 8.66 30.28
CA MET A 1 8.36 8.69 28.93
C MET A 1 7.75 7.64 28.02
N GLU A 2 7.72 6.35 28.42
CA GLU A 2 7.10 5.27 27.62
C GLU A 2 5.56 5.42 27.48
N GLN A 3 4.86 5.80 28.56
CA GLN A 3 3.42 6.13 28.49
C GLN A 3 3.11 7.30 27.55
N THR A 4 4.02 8.28 27.44
CA THR A 4 3.88 9.44 26.54
C THR A 4 4.08 9.02 25.08
N LEU A 5 5.08 8.18 24.81
CA LEU A 5 5.36 7.64 23.48
C LEU A 5 4.21 6.78 22.93
N GLN A 6 3.70 5.85 23.74
CA GLN A 6 2.52 5.04 23.40
C GLN A 6 1.34 5.93 23.05
N THR A 7 1.06 6.92 23.90
CA THR A 7 -0.05 7.87 23.68
C THR A 7 0.11 8.61 22.35
N GLU A 8 1.30 9.14 22.05
CA GLU A 8 1.54 9.85 20.78
C GLU A 8 1.36 8.94 19.54
N VAL A 9 1.89 7.71 19.60
CA VAL A 9 1.74 6.74 18.51
C VAL A 9 0.26 6.37 18.32
N ASP A 10 -0.46 6.07 19.40
CA ASP A 10 -1.88 5.73 19.34
C ASP A 10 -2.74 6.89 18.83
N GLN A 11 -2.37 8.13 19.15
CA GLN A 11 -3.00 9.33 18.60
C GLN A 11 -2.81 9.43 17.09
N VAL A 12 -1.62 9.15 16.56
CA VAL A 12 -1.43 9.14 15.09
C VAL A 12 -2.19 7.98 14.45
N ARG A 13 -2.09 6.76 15.01
CA ARG A 13 -2.74 5.57 14.44
C ARG A 13 -4.26 5.68 14.42
N ASN A 14 -4.88 6.20 15.48
CA ASN A 14 -6.35 6.20 15.61
C ASN A 14 -7.01 7.56 15.36
N HIS A 15 -6.26 8.65 15.46
CA HIS A 15 -6.76 10.02 15.35
C HIS A 15 -5.91 10.82 14.35
N CYS A 16 -5.21 11.84 14.85
CA CYS A 16 -4.33 12.67 14.08
C CYS A 16 -3.23 13.27 14.95
N GLY A 17 -2.01 13.26 14.43
CA GLY A 17 -0.88 14.01 14.99
C GLY A 17 -0.29 14.97 13.97
N TYR A 18 0.44 15.97 14.45
CA TYR A 18 1.14 16.93 13.60
C TYR A 18 2.59 17.16 14.01
N PHE A 19 3.43 17.51 13.04
CA PHE A 19 4.81 17.93 13.26
C PHE A 19 5.32 18.79 12.10
N LEU A 20 6.32 19.63 12.37
CA LEU A 20 6.98 20.42 11.32
C LEU A 20 8.04 19.57 10.61
N LEU A 21 8.15 19.75 9.30
CA LEU A 21 9.18 19.13 8.48
C LEU A 21 10.32 20.13 8.26
N GLU A 22 11.13 20.33 9.29
CA GLU A 22 12.28 21.26 9.25
C GLU A 22 13.43 20.72 8.39
N ASP A 23 13.45 19.40 8.21
CA ASP A 23 14.39 18.61 7.43
C ASP A 23 13.94 18.38 5.98
N TRP A 24 12.87 19.06 5.53
CA TRP A 24 12.35 18.98 4.16
C TRP A 24 12.27 20.36 3.51
N CYS A 25 12.26 20.38 2.18
CA CYS A 25 12.06 21.58 1.40
C CYS A 25 11.27 21.31 0.12
N ILE A 26 10.76 22.39 -0.48
CA ILE A 26 10.12 22.37 -1.80
C ILE A 26 11.03 23.10 -2.78
N ILE A 27 11.27 22.48 -3.94
CA ILE A 27 11.87 23.11 -5.10
C ILE A 27 10.78 23.25 -6.16
N SER A 28 10.47 24.47 -6.59
CA SER A 28 9.64 24.70 -7.77
C SER A 28 10.50 24.50 -9.03
N ALA A 29 9.98 23.73 -9.97
CA ALA A 29 10.51 23.58 -11.33
C ALA A 29 9.49 24.19 -12.31
N LYS A 30 9.92 25.20 -13.07
CA LYS A 30 9.00 25.98 -13.91
C LYS A 30 9.60 26.31 -15.27
N GLY A 31 8.80 26.12 -16.32
CA GLY A 31 9.19 26.40 -17.70
C GLY A 31 8.58 25.39 -18.67
N LYS A 32 8.49 25.71 -19.96
CA LYS A 32 7.74 24.91 -20.95
C LYS A 32 8.25 23.47 -21.05
N GLU A 33 9.52 23.25 -20.80
CA GLU A 33 10.20 21.96 -20.92
C GLU A 33 10.36 21.23 -19.58
N THR A 34 9.71 21.68 -18.51
CA THR A 34 9.82 21.09 -17.16
C THR A 34 9.62 19.57 -17.16
N PHE A 35 8.51 19.07 -17.71
CA PHE A 35 8.18 17.65 -17.67
C PHE A 35 9.02 16.82 -18.65
N SER A 36 9.34 17.35 -19.83
CA SER A 36 10.23 16.68 -20.79
C SER A 36 11.66 16.58 -20.25
N PHE A 37 12.16 17.63 -19.60
CA PHE A 37 13.46 17.62 -18.94
C PHE A 37 13.49 16.61 -17.80
N LEU A 38 12.57 16.72 -16.83
CA LEU A 38 12.49 15.79 -15.68
C LEU A 38 12.30 14.34 -16.14
N GLN A 39 11.58 14.09 -17.24
CA GLN A 39 11.43 12.76 -17.81
C GLN A 39 12.76 12.12 -18.19
N THR A 40 13.76 12.88 -18.62
CA THR A 40 15.08 12.34 -18.97
C THR A 40 15.98 12.09 -17.75
N GLN A 41 15.72 12.80 -16.65
CA GLN A 41 16.58 12.79 -15.47
C GLN A 41 16.12 11.81 -14.39
N THR A 42 14.82 11.55 -14.28
CA THR A 42 14.28 10.72 -13.19
C THR A 42 14.00 9.28 -13.61
N THR A 43 13.90 8.39 -12.63
CA THR A 43 13.64 6.96 -12.86
C THR A 43 12.16 6.62 -13.11
N ASN A 44 11.22 7.53 -12.85
CA ASN A 44 9.77 7.30 -13.03
C ASN A 44 9.19 8.07 -14.22
N ASP A 45 8.00 7.69 -14.70
CA ASP A 45 7.40 8.28 -15.90
C ASP A 45 6.69 9.60 -15.59
N VAL A 46 7.43 10.71 -15.65
CA VAL A 46 6.97 12.05 -15.26
C VAL A 46 5.97 12.63 -16.26
N LEU A 47 5.94 12.12 -17.50
CA LEU A 47 4.97 12.55 -18.52
C LEU A 47 3.54 12.08 -18.23
N GLN A 48 3.37 11.03 -17.43
CA GLN A 48 2.05 10.51 -17.05
C GLN A 48 1.38 11.31 -15.93
N ILE A 49 2.11 12.22 -15.28
CA ILE A 49 1.58 13.02 -14.17
C ILE A 49 0.61 14.07 -14.74
N GLN A 50 -0.67 13.93 -14.42
CA GLN A 50 -1.70 14.92 -14.77
C GLN A 50 -1.73 16.06 -13.74
N LEU A 51 -2.42 17.15 -14.08
CA LEU A 51 -2.59 18.28 -13.16
C LEU A 51 -3.24 17.81 -11.83
N GLY A 52 -2.65 18.20 -10.70
CA GLY A 52 -3.08 17.77 -9.37
C GLY A 52 -2.56 16.39 -8.95
N GLN A 53 -1.78 15.71 -9.79
CA GLN A 53 -1.19 14.41 -9.44
C GLN A 53 0.28 14.57 -9.03
N GLY A 54 0.78 13.56 -8.33
CA GLY A 54 2.20 13.43 -8.06
C GLY A 54 2.64 11.98 -7.94
N GLN A 55 3.95 11.78 -7.94
CA GLN A 55 4.54 10.45 -7.82
C GLN A 55 5.94 10.49 -7.22
N TYR A 56 6.36 9.36 -6.65
CA TYR A 56 7.73 9.17 -6.19
C TYR A 56 8.69 9.01 -7.36
N ASN A 57 9.87 9.58 -7.20
CA ASN A 57 10.95 9.58 -8.17
C ASN A 57 12.28 9.36 -7.45
N ALA A 58 13.25 8.87 -8.21
CA ALA A 58 14.64 8.88 -7.83
C ALA A 58 15.48 9.41 -8.99
N ILE A 59 16.71 9.82 -8.65
CA ILE A 59 17.80 10.04 -9.59
C ILE A 59 18.92 9.08 -9.21
N THR A 60 19.53 8.44 -10.21
CA THR A 60 20.65 7.52 -10.02
C THR A 60 21.86 7.88 -10.85
N ASP A 61 23.03 7.40 -10.45
CA ASP A 61 24.23 7.39 -11.31
C ASP A 61 24.18 6.25 -12.35
N ARG A 62 25.23 6.14 -13.16
CA ARG A 62 25.35 5.10 -14.20
C ARG A 62 25.44 3.68 -13.63
N GLN A 63 25.78 3.54 -12.36
CA GLN A 63 25.83 2.28 -11.61
C GLN A 63 24.54 2.01 -10.83
N ALA A 64 23.47 2.78 -11.08
CA ALA A 64 22.19 2.74 -10.38
C ALA A 64 22.26 3.10 -8.90
N ARG A 65 23.33 3.75 -8.44
CA ARG A 65 23.42 4.26 -7.06
C ARG A 65 22.54 5.48 -6.90
N LEU A 66 21.86 5.55 -5.76
CA LEU A 66 20.89 6.59 -5.46
C LEU A 66 21.59 7.94 -5.24
N ILE A 67 21.28 8.94 -6.07
CA ILE A 67 21.75 10.31 -5.86
C ILE A 67 20.76 11.07 -4.97
N ALA A 68 19.46 10.97 -5.31
CA ALA A 68 18.38 11.55 -4.54
C ALA A 68 17.07 10.78 -4.71
N ASN A 69 16.22 10.76 -3.68
CA ASN A 69 14.83 10.33 -3.76
C ASN A 69 13.88 11.46 -3.32
N PHE A 70 12.79 11.64 -4.05
CA PHE A 70 11.86 12.76 -3.86
C PHE A 70 10.49 12.45 -4.47
N SER A 71 9.51 13.32 -4.27
CA SER A 71 8.26 13.28 -5.02
C SER A 71 8.07 14.52 -5.88
N ILE A 72 7.50 14.34 -7.06
CA ILE A 72 7.18 15.40 -8.02
C ILE A 72 5.66 15.54 -8.06
N HIS A 73 5.16 16.76 -7.99
CA HIS A 73 3.74 17.09 -7.95
C HIS A 73 3.43 18.14 -9.02
N ARG A 74 2.54 17.85 -9.96
CA ARG A 74 2.19 18.77 -11.05
C ARG A 74 1.13 19.74 -10.59
N VAL A 75 1.51 21.01 -10.44
CA VAL A 75 0.62 22.08 -9.94
C VAL A 75 0.13 23.04 -11.02
N ALA A 76 0.81 23.07 -12.17
CA ALA A 76 0.33 23.77 -13.37
C ALA A 76 0.78 23.04 -14.65
N GLU A 77 0.40 23.56 -15.82
CA GLU A 77 0.77 22.98 -17.12
C GLU A 77 2.29 22.83 -17.27
N HIS A 78 3.04 23.85 -16.84
CA HIS A 78 4.50 23.96 -16.96
C HIS A 78 5.18 24.20 -15.60
N GLU A 79 4.55 23.76 -14.51
CA GLU A 79 5.09 23.94 -13.16
C GLU A 79 4.90 22.68 -12.32
N ALA A 80 5.97 22.26 -11.65
CA ALA A 80 5.98 21.15 -10.72
C ALA A 80 6.61 21.58 -9.38
N LEU A 81 6.07 21.05 -8.28
CA LEU A 81 6.70 21.11 -6.97
C LEU A 81 7.45 19.80 -6.72
N ILE A 82 8.70 19.91 -6.33
CA ILE A 82 9.56 18.80 -5.95
C ILE A 82 9.73 18.82 -4.43
N LEU A 83 9.16 17.83 -3.75
CA LEU A 83 9.28 17.65 -2.31
C LEU A 83 10.44 16.69 -2.00
N VAL A 84 11.44 17.20 -1.29
CA VAL A 84 12.70 16.48 -1.01
C VAL A 84 13.22 16.79 0.39
N GLU A 85 13.91 15.84 1.01
CA GLU A 85 14.66 16.09 2.25
C GLU A 85 15.79 17.10 2.00
N SER A 86 15.93 18.07 2.90
CA SER A 86 16.90 19.16 2.81
C SER A 86 18.35 18.67 2.70
N SER A 87 18.66 17.50 3.25
CA SER A 87 19.97 16.83 3.15
C SER A 87 20.34 16.45 1.71
N GLN A 88 19.34 16.28 0.84
CA GLN A 88 19.51 15.87 -0.57
C GLN A 88 19.36 17.03 -1.56
N LYS A 89 18.92 18.21 -1.09
CA LYS A 89 18.60 19.38 -1.93
C LYS A 89 19.75 19.75 -2.87
N GLU A 90 20.96 19.90 -2.33
CA GLU A 90 22.14 20.27 -3.12
C GLU A 90 22.55 19.17 -4.11
N LEU A 91 22.43 17.89 -3.72
CA LEU A 91 22.73 16.77 -4.61
C LEU A 91 21.77 16.72 -5.81
N LEU A 92 20.48 16.94 -5.53
CA LEU A 92 19.43 17.01 -6.55
C LEU A 92 19.65 18.18 -7.50
N LEU A 93 19.80 19.40 -6.98
CA LEU A 93 19.98 20.59 -7.80
C LEU A 93 21.26 20.52 -8.64
N ASN A 94 22.39 20.12 -8.04
CA ASN A 94 23.64 19.99 -8.80
C ASN A 94 23.53 18.94 -9.92
N HIS A 95 22.81 17.84 -9.69
CA HIS A 95 22.58 16.86 -10.74
C HIS A 95 21.73 17.44 -11.87
N LEU A 96 20.60 18.09 -11.55
CA LEU A 96 19.73 18.69 -12.56
C LEU A 96 20.48 19.78 -13.35
N GLU A 97 21.20 20.68 -12.68
CA GLU A 97 21.98 21.73 -13.35
C GLU A 97 23.12 21.19 -14.21
N THR A 98 23.70 20.03 -13.88
CA THR A 98 24.75 19.40 -14.71
C THR A 98 24.24 19.02 -16.11
N TYR A 99 22.96 18.68 -16.24
CA TYR A 99 22.33 18.26 -17.50
C TYR A 99 21.41 19.33 -18.08
N HIS A 100 21.28 20.48 -17.42
CA HIS A 100 20.47 21.60 -17.85
C HIS A 100 21.33 22.55 -18.70
N PHE A 101 21.07 22.62 -20.00
CA PHE A 101 21.87 23.41 -20.93
C PHE A 101 21.10 24.56 -21.56
N ARG A 102 19.94 24.25 -22.17
CA ARG A 102 19.12 25.21 -22.93
C ARG A 102 17.63 24.98 -22.76
N GLU A 103 17.26 23.97 -22.02
CA GLU A 103 15.88 23.61 -21.75
C GLU A 103 15.19 24.77 -21.01
N ASP A 104 13.97 25.11 -21.41
CA ASP A 104 13.14 26.09 -20.71
C ASP A 104 12.61 25.49 -19.40
N VAL A 105 13.47 25.49 -18.37
CA VAL A 105 13.16 25.09 -17.00
C VAL A 105 14.03 25.85 -16.00
N GLN A 106 13.41 26.34 -14.92
CA GLN A 106 14.11 26.99 -13.82
C GLN A 106 13.77 26.28 -12.51
N PHE A 107 14.79 26.01 -11.70
CA PHE A 107 14.64 25.44 -10.37
C PHE A 107 14.77 26.53 -9.30
N THR A 108 13.83 26.61 -8.37
CA THR A 108 13.86 27.59 -7.27
C THR A 108 13.43 26.94 -5.96
N ALA A 109 14.33 26.93 -4.97
CA ALA A 109 13.97 26.52 -3.61
C ALA A 109 13.01 27.55 -3.00
N LEU A 110 11.83 27.09 -2.60
CA LEU A 110 10.80 27.96 -2.04
C LEU A 110 11.09 28.26 -0.57
N ASN A 111 10.91 29.53 -0.18
CA ASN A 111 10.93 29.93 1.23
C ASN A 111 9.56 29.66 1.87
N CYS A 112 9.29 28.39 2.18
CA CYS A 112 8.04 27.94 2.79
C CYS A 112 8.29 27.12 4.06
N LYS A 113 7.24 26.98 4.87
CA LYS A 113 7.18 26.01 5.95
C LYS A 113 6.36 24.80 5.53
N LEU A 114 6.76 23.65 6.05
CA LEU A 114 6.11 22.38 5.83
C LEU A 114 5.60 21.82 7.15
N LEU A 115 4.33 21.43 7.19
CA LEU A 115 3.70 20.76 8.32
C LEU A 115 3.11 19.45 7.85
N ALA A 116 3.48 18.36 8.51
CA ALA A 116 2.84 17.07 8.33
C ALA A 116 1.67 16.93 9.31
N LEU A 117 0.50 16.56 8.78
CA LEU A 117 -0.69 16.21 9.52
C LEU A 117 -1.01 14.75 9.18
N GLN A 118 -0.77 13.84 10.13
CA GLN A 118 -0.71 12.39 9.88
C GLN A 118 -1.74 11.66 10.74
N GLY A 119 -2.40 10.65 10.18
CA GLY A 119 -3.43 9.85 10.82
C GLY A 119 -4.77 9.87 10.06
N PRO A 120 -5.64 8.88 10.31
CA PRO A 120 -6.89 8.69 9.56
C PRO A 120 -7.89 9.83 9.71
N LYS A 121 -7.80 10.66 10.77
CA LYS A 121 -8.64 11.85 10.96
C LYS A 121 -8.05 13.12 10.31
N SER A 122 -6.87 13.04 9.68
CA SER A 122 -6.28 14.20 9.00
C SER A 122 -7.18 14.79 7.90
N PRO A 123 -7.90 14.02 7.06
CA PRO A 123 -8.82 14.59 6.08
C PRO A 123 -9.95 15.40 6.72
N LEU A 124 -10.56 14.89 7.81
CA LEU A 124 -11.68 15.54 8.50
C LEU A 124 -11.27 16.89 9.11
N ILE A 125 -10.07 16.96 9.68
CA ILE A 125 -9.51 18.21 10.21
C ILE A 125 -9.31 19.22 9.08
N LEU A 126 -8.80 18.78 7.93
CA LEU A 126 -8.59 19.63 6.77
C LEU A 126 -9.93 20.10 6.17
N GLU A 127 -10.89 19.21 5.96
CA GLU A 127 -12.24 19.55 5.48
C GLU A 127 -12.89 20.63 6.37
N LYS A 128 -12.74 20.50 7.70
CA LYS A 128 -13.26 21.49 8.64
C LYS A 128 -12.55 22.84 8.56
N VAL A 129 -11.23 22.86 8.41
CA VAL A 129 -10.44 24.09 8.37
C VAL A 129 -10.53 24.80 7.02
N PHE A 130 -10.69 24.05 5.94
CA PHE A 130 -10.73 24.55 4.56
C PHE A 130 -12.14 24.60 3.96
N GLU A 131 -13.18 24.48 4.79
CA GLU A 131 -14.60 24.63 4.40
C GLU A 131 -15.01 23.68 3.25
N ASN A 132 -14.55 22.42 3.31
CA ASN A 132 -14.83 21.37 2.32
C ASN A 132 -14.32 21.66 0.90
N GLN A 133 -13.24 22.43 0.77
CA GLN A 133 -12.47 22.44 -0.50
C GLN A 133 -11.96 21.03 -0.81
N ASN A 134 -11.89 20.69 -2.11
CA ASN A 134 -11.52 19.35 -2.56
C ASN A 134 -10.08 19.01 -2.15
N LEU A 135 -9.96 17.97 -1.32
CA LEU A 135 -8.69 17.38 -0.92
C LEU A 135 -8.20 16.34 -1.94
N PRO A 136 -6.88 16.12 -2.04
CA PRO A 136 -6.32 15.04 -2.86
C PRO A 136 -6.76 13.66 -2.33
N GLU A 137 -7.10 12.74 -3.24
CA GLU A 137 -7.60 11.41 -2.88
C GLU A 137 -6.57 10.28 -3.03
N LYS A 138 -5.56 10.43 -3.90
CA LYS A 138 -4.56 9.39 -4.15
C LYS A 138 -3.19 9.75 -3.58
N PRO A 139 -2.36 8.75 -3.22
CA PRO A 139 -1.03 9.01 -2.69
C PRO A 139 -0.17 9.87 -3.64
N ASN A 140 0.41 10.93 -3.08
CA ASN A 140 1.17 12.01 -3.72
C ASN A 140 0.37 12.98 -4.60
N ASP A 141 -0.95 12.85 -4.71
CA ASP A 141 -1.77 13.90 -5.34
C ASP A 141 -1.67 15.19 -4.54
N THR A 142 -1.87 16.30 -5.22
CA THR A 142 -1.76 17.64 -4.68
C THR A 142 -2.93 18.52 -5.09
N THR A 143 -3.29 19.45 -4.22
CA THR A 143 -4.27 20.50 -4.50
C THR A 143 -3.80 21.80 -3.89
N GLN A 144 -4.25 22.91 -4.45
CA GLN A 144 -4.01 24.22 -3.88
C GLN A 144 -5.29 24.75 -3.23
N LEU A 145 -5.18 25.13 -1.96
CA LEU A 145 -6.28 25.67 -1.18
C LEU A 145 -6.01 27.11 -0.77
N THR A 146 -7.07 27.82 -0.39
CA THR A 146 -6.98 29.16 0.20
C THR A 146 -7.59 29.18 1.60
N LEU A 147 -6.91 29.84 2.53
CA LEU A 147 -7.41 30.07 3.90
C LEU A 147 -7.07 31.48 4.36
N ASP A 148 -8.10 32.25 4.71
CA ASP A 148 -7.99 33.67 5.11
C ASP A 148 -7.16 34.50 4.10
N GLY A 149 -7.34 34.26 2.80
CA GLY A 149 -6.60 34.92 1.72
C GLY A 149 -5.18 34.40 1.46
N ASN A 150 -4.69 33.43 2.25
CA ASN A 150 -3.37 32.81 2.07
C ASN A 150 -3.50 31.55 1.23
N ARG A 151 -2.68 31.44 0.18
CA ARG A 151 -2.56 30.23 -0.65
C ARG A 151 -1.63 29.23 0.02
N LEU A 152 -1.99 27.96 -0.05
CA LEU A 152 -1.19 26.84 0.43
C LEU A 152 -1.42 25.61 -0.45
N ASP A 153 -0.38 24.83 -0.61
CA ASP A 153 -0.43 23.57 -1.35
C ASP A 153 -0.51 22.42 -0.36
N ILE A 154 -1.44 21.50 -0.60
CA ILE A 154 -1.59 20.26 0.18
C ILE A 154 -1.15 19.09 -0.70
N ILE A 155 -0.35 18.21 -0.12
CA ILE A 155 0.11 16.97 -0.76
C ILE A 155 -0.34 15.80 0.11
N MET A 156 -1.06 14.83 -0.46
CA MET A 156 -1.38 13.58 0.24
C MET A 156 -0.12 12.72 0.35
N LYS A 157 0.53 12.68 1.51
CA LYS A 157 1.76 11.91 1.72
C LYS A 157 1.80 11.34 3.13
N SER A 158 1.91 10.02 3.20
CA SER A 158 2.18 9.32 4.44
C SER A 158 3.67 9.36 4.78
N LEU A 159 3.96 9.74 6.02
CA LEU A 159 5.30 9.67 6.64
C LEU A 159 5.32 8.72 7.84
N THR A 160 4.17 8.20 8.24
CA THR A 160 3.98 7.36 9.44
C THR A 160 3.45 5.98 9.11
N GLY A 161 3.10 5.71 7.85
CA GLY A 161 2.35 4.53 7.40
C GLY A 161 0.88 4.86 7.19
N ASP A 162 0.25 5.60 8.10
CA ASP A 162 -1.16 5.98 7.97
C ASP A 162 -1.38 7.10 6.97
N GLU A 163 -2.64 7.26 6.53
CA GLU A 163 -3.06 8.37 5.69
C GLU A 163 -2.63 9.71 6.31
N GLY A 164 -2.14 10.63 5.48
CA GLY A 164 -1.57 11.87 5.96
C GLY A 164 -1.34 12.88 4.85
N HIS A 165 -1.19 14.13 5.27
CA HIS A 165 -1.07 15.28 4.40
C HIS A 165 0.15 16.11 4.80
N ILE A 166 0.80 16.72 3.81
CA ILE A 166 1.82 17.73 3.99
C ILE A 166 1.27 19.04 3.48
N LEU A 167 1.33 20.06 4.32
CA LEU A 167 0.89 21.42 3.99
C LEU A 167 2.12 22.29 3.78
N CYS A 168 2.14 22.98 2.64
CA CYS A 168 3.14 23.97 2.26
C CYS A 168 2.54 25.37 2.37
N PHE A 169 3.10 26.22 3.23
CA PHE A 169 2.57 27.56 3.52
C PHE A 169 3.68 28.55 3.86
N GLN A 170 3.36 29.84 3.82
CA GLN A 170 4.29 30.93 4.17
C GLN A 170 4.57 30.96 5.68
N ASN A 171 5.78 31.37 6.06
CA ASN A 171 6.27 31.28 7.44
C ASN A 171 5.38 32.00 8.46
N GLU A 172 4.85 33.16 8.09
CA GLU A 172 3.99 34.03 8.91
C GLU A 172 2.66 33.37 9.26
N PHE A 173 2.23 32.37 8.47
CA PHE A 173 0.94 31.71 8.63
C PHE A 173 0.97 30.52 9.61
N LYS A 174 2.16 30.10 10.05
CA LYS A 174 2.37 28.90 10.87
C LYS A 174 1.49 28.85 12.12
N ASP A 175 1.60 29.85 12.99
CA ASP A 175 0.94 29.81 14.30
C ASP A 175 -0.58 29.92 14.15
N LYS A 176 -1.03 30.71 13.17
CA LYS A 176 -2.45 30.86 12.83
C LYS A 176 -3.06 29.56 12.33
N LEU A 177 -2.35 28.83 11.47
CA LEU A 177 -2.77 27.53 10.95
C LEU A 177 -2.87 26.47 12.06
N ILE A 178 -1.84 26.36 12.90
CA ILE A 178 -1.84 25.43 14.03
C ILE A 178 -2.98 25.75 15.00
N GLN A 179 -3.21 27.03 15.32
CA GLN A 179 -4.33 27.43 16.17
C GLN A 179 -5.70 27.04 15.58
N LYS A 180 -5.87 27.08 14.25
CA LYS A 180 -7.11 26.61 13.60
C LYS A 180 -7.29 25.10 13.76
N PHE A 181 -6.24 24.30 13.59
CA PHE A 181 -6.32 22.85 13.83
C PHE A 181 -6.68 22.51 15.28
N LEU A 182 -6.09 23.22 16.25
CA LEU A 182 -6.34 22.98 17.67
C LEU A 182 -7.75 23.42 18.13
N LYS A 183 -8.49 24.19 17.33
CA LYS A 183 -9.87 24.59 17.60
C LYS A 183 -10.92 23.63 17.02
N THR A 184 -10.49 22.58 16.33
CA THR A 184 -11.41 21.55 15.82
C THR A 184 -11.91 20.65 16.95
N ASN A 185 -13.04 19.95 16.73
CA ASN A 185 -13.62 19.05 17.73
C ASN A 185 -12.71 17.85 18.07
N THR A 186 -11.82 17.50 17.15
CA THR A 186 -10.82 16.43 17.29
C THR A 186 -9.43 17.00 17.04
N PRO A 187 -8.87 17.79 17.98
CA PRO A 187 -7.62 18.50 17.78
C PRO A 187 -6.45 17.52 17.62
N PRO A 188 -5.53 17.74 16.66
CA PRO A 188 -4.39 16.87 16.48
C PRO A 188 -3.34 17.10 17.58
N VAL A 189 -2.58 16.06 17.91
CA VAL A 189 -1.53 16.11 18.94
C VAL A 189 -0.16 16.37 18.30
N LYS A 190 0.69 17.18 18.95
CA LYS A 190 2.08 17.37 18.48
C LYS A 190 2.88 16.09 18.71
N VAL A 191 3.51 15.57 17.66
CA VAL A 191 4.24 14.30 17.70
C VAL A 191 5.73 14.54 17.90
N SER A 192 6.34 13.85 18.86
CA SER A 192 7.78 13.92 19.14
C SER A 192 8.63 13.19 18.10
N GLU A 193 9.92 13.50 18.03
CA GLU A 193 10.85 12.81 17.11
C GLU A 193 10.93 11.30 17.38
N ASN A 194 10.86 10.90 18.65
CA ASN A 194 10.87 9.49 19.03
C ASN A 194 9.61 8.76 18.53
N ALA A 195 8.44 9.38 18.64
CA ALA A 195 7.20 8.82 18.09
C ALA A 195 7.26 8.74 16.57
N ARG A 196 7.78 9.77 15.89
CA ARG A 196 8.01 9.76 14.42
C ARG A 196 8.92 8.61 14.00
N GLU A 197 10.02 8.41 14.73
CA GLU A 197 10.97 7.33 14.48
C GLU A 197 10.32 5.95 14.61
N VAL A 198 9.49 5.74 15.63
CA VAL A 198 8.73 4.49 15.80
C VAL A 198 7.77 4.28 14.63
N LEU A 199 6.93 5.29 14.35
CA LEU A 199 5.89 5.21 13.32
C LEU A 199 6.46 4.90 11.94
N ARG A 200 7.53 5.59 11.54
CA ARG A 200 8.15 5.43 10.21
C ARG A 200 8.89 4.10 10.06
N ILE A 201 9.53 3.59 11.13
CA ILE A 201 10.16 2.26 11.09
C ILE A 201 9.10 1.16 11.06
N GLU A 202 8.02 1.28 11.85
CA GLU A 202 6.87 0.37 11.78
C GLU A 202 6.29 0.31 10.36
N ALA A 203 6.19 1.46 9.70
CA ALA A 203 5.75 1.58 8.30
C ALA A 203 6.81 1.15 7.27
N GLY A 204 8.00 0.73 7.70
CA GLY A 204 9.08 0.32 6.80
C GLY A 204 9.61 1.44 5.92
N ILE A 205 9.52 2.70 6.35
CA ILE A 205 9.94 3.88 5.59
C ILE A 205 11.42 4.19 5.92
N PRO A 206 12.35 3.95 4.98
CA PRO A 206 13.76 4.30 5.14
C PRO A 206 14.02 5.80 4.92
N ILE A 207 15.02 6.34 5.62
CA ILE A 207 15.46 7.75 5.51
C ILE A 207 16.81 7.84 4.78
N PHE A 208 16.99 8.86 3.94
CA PHE A 208 18.26 9.11 3.26
C PHE A 208 19.30 9.71 4.22
N GLY A 209 20.57 9.29 4.09
CA GLY A 209 21.65 9.64 5.01
C GLY A 209 21.65 8.81 6.30
N LYS A 210 20.57 8.09 6.61
CA LYS A 210 20.46 7.20 7.78
C LYS A 210 20.35 5.73 7.37
N ASP A 211 19.27 5.37 6.71
CA ASP A 211 19.02 3.99 6.27
C ASP A 211 19.62 3.73 4.89
N MET A 212 19.46 4.65 3.95
CA MET A 212 20.08 4.59 2.62
C MET A 212 21.00 5.78 2.38
N ASP A 213 21.90 5.68 1.41
CA ASP A 213 22.84 6.74 1.05
C ASP A 213 23.30 6.62 -0.42
N GLN A 214 24.25 7.47 -0.83
CA GLN A 214 24.80 7.48 -2.19
C GLN A 214 25.59 6.22 -2.58
N LYS A 215 25.87 5.31 -1.64
CA LYS A 215 26.48 4.01 -1.95
C LYS A 215 25.42 2.96 -2.24
N SER A 216 24.18 3.23 -1.86
CA SER A 216 23.06 2.32 -1.99
C SER A 216 22.56 2.30 -3.43
N ILE A 217 22.30 1.12 -4.00
CA ILE A 217 21.70 0.99 -5.34
C ILE A 217 20.17 1.01 -5.26
N LEU A 218 19.48 1.69 -6.17
CA LEU A 218 18.03 1.89 -6.07
C LEU A 218 17.20 0.59 -5.87
N PRO A 219 17.50 -0.54 -6.55
CA PRO A 219 16.78 -1.81 -6.32
C PRO A 219 16.91 -2.39 -4.91
N GLU A 220 17.96 -2.02 -4.16
CA GLU A 220 18.18 -2.57 -2.82
C GLU A 220 17.47 -1.79 -1.71
N THR A 221 17.10 -0.52 -1.96
CA THR A 221 16.56 0.38 -0.94
C THR A 221 15.08 0.17 -0.63
N GLY A 222 14.39 -0.70 -1.38
CA GLY A 222 12.94 -0.89 -1.30
C GLY A 222 12.11 0.19 -2.02
N LEU A 223 12.75 1.19 -2.63
CA LEU A 223 12.07 2.28 -3.34
C LEU A 223 11.77 1.96 -4.82
N GLU A 224 12.30 0.87 -5.36
CA GLU A 224 12.20 0.53 -6.78
C GLU A 224 10.76 0.51 -7.29
N HIS A 225 9.85 -0.15 -6.56
CA HIS A 225 8.47 -0.34 -6.99
C HIS A 225 7.67 0.98 -7.09
N THR A 226 7.99 1.97 -6.26
CA THR A 226 7.29 3.26 -6.26
C THR A 226 7.98 4.33 -7.12
N SER A 227 9.27 4.16 -7.39
CA SER A 227 10.11 5.20 -8.00
C SER A 227 10.61 4.86 -9.40
N VAL A 228 10.39 3.64 -9.91
CA VAL A 228 10.90 3.21 -11.23
C VAL A 228 9.76 2.87 -12.18
N SER A 229 9.77 3.50 -13.36
CA SER A 229 8.99 3.03 -14.49
C SER A 229 9.86 2.19 -15.41
N TYR A 230 9.39 0.98 -15.71
CA TYR A 230 10.03 0.06 -16.66
C TYR A 230 9.52 0.23 -18.09
N ASN A 231 8.50 1.06 -18.27
CA ASN A 231 7.83 1.28 -19.56
C ASN A 231 8.13 2.66 -20.15
N LYS A 232 8.90 3.52 -19.43
CA LYS A 232 9.32 4.83 -19.91
C LYS A 232 10.56 4.78 -20.80
N GLY A 233 10.88 5.92 -21.41
CA GLY A 233 12.11 6.13 -22.18
C GLY A 233 13.39 6.14 -21.33
N CYS A 234 14.53 6.40 -22.00
CA CYS A 234 15.86 6.30 -21.40
C CYS A 234 16.09 7.26 -20.22
N TYR A 235 16.74 6.75 -19.16
CA TYR A 235 17.23 7.54 -18.03
C TYR A 235 18.56 7.00 -17.50
N ILE A 236 19.30 7.81 -16.74
CA ILE A 236 20.63 7.45 -16.21
C ILE A 236 20.50 6.29 -15.20
N GLY A 237 21.22 5.18 -15.43
CA GLY A 237 21.21 4.01 -14.56
C GLY A 237 20.18 2.93 -14.91
N GLN A 238 19.32 3.17 -15.91
CA GLN A 238 18.27 2.24 -16.32
C GLN A 238 18.77 0.84 -16.68
N GLU A 239 19.88 0.73 -17.43
CA GLU A 239 20.41 -0.57 -17.86
C GLU A 239 20.74 -1.48 -16.68
N VAL A 240 21.38 -0.92 -15.64
CA VAL A 240 21.73 -1.66 -14.42
C VAL A 240 20.48 -2.06 -13.65
N ILE A 241 19.51 -1.15 -13.49
CA ILE A 241 18.23 -1.42 -12.81
C ILE A 241 17.44 -2.52 -13.55
N ALA A 242 17.28 -2.40 -14.86
CA ALA A 242 16.59 -3.38 -15.69
C ALA A 242 17.28 -4.75 -15.65
N ARG A 243 18.62 -4.79 -15.73
CA ARG A 243 19.37 -6.05 -15.64
C ARG A 243 19.20 -6.73 -14.28
N ILE A 244 19.22 -5.96 -13.19
CA ILE A 244 19.00 -6.49 -11.84
C ILE A 244 17.59 -7.11 -11.76
N LYS A 245 16.57 -6.44 -12.29
CA LYS A 245 15.19 -6.96 -12.29
C LYS A 245 15.02 -8.22 -13.15
N THR A 246 15.63 -8.27 -14.33
CA THR A 246 15.39 -9.35 -15.30
C THR A 246 16.20 -10.61 -15.01
N TYR A 247 17.46 -10.47 -14.58
CA TYR A 247 18.42 -11.58 -14.55
C TYR A 247 19.01 -11.85 -13.17
N GLY A 248 18.64 -11.09 -12.14
CA GLY A 248 19.29 -11.24 -10.85
C GLY A 248 18.50 -10.68 -9.68
N ALA A 249 19.27 -10.32 -8.67
CA ALA A 249 18.80 -9.65 -7.47
C ALA A 249 19.97 -8.87 -6.87
N PRO A 250 19.71 -7.76 -6.17
CA PRO A 250 20.76 -7.08 -5.44
C PRO A 250 21.28 -8.02 -4.34
N ASN A 251 22.60 -8.04 -4.14
CA ASN A 251 23.24 -8.95 -3.19
C ASN A 251 22.82 -8.68 -1.75
N PHE A 252 22.56 -7.41 -1.42
CA PHE A 252 21.91 -6.99 -0.19
C PHE A 252 20.59 -6.30 -0.56
N ALA A 253 19.60 -6.31 0.33
CA ALA A 253 18.38 -5.51 0.17
C ALA A 253 17.79 -5.17 1.54
N LEU A 254 17.05 -4.07 1.59
CA LEU A 254 16.32 -3.64 2.76
C LEU A 254 15.30 -4.70 3.17
N MET A 255 15.33 -5.08 4.45
CA MET A 255 14.48 -6.09 5.07
C MET A 255 14.15 -5.66 6.50
N GLY A 256 13.00 -6.09 7.02
CA GLY A 256 12.67 -5.95 8.42
C GLY A 256 13.26 -7.10 9.26
N LEU A 257 13.62 -6.81 10.49
CA LEU A 257 13.98 -7.80 11.51
C LEU A 257 13.15 -7.56 12.78
N THR A 258 12.53 -8.60 13.33
CA THR A 258 12.06 -8.57 14.73
C THR A 258 13.12 -9.18 15.62
N VAL A 259 13.35 -8.59 16.79
CA VAL A 259 14.44 -8.99 17.69
C VAL A 259 13.87 -9.39 19.04
N GLU A 260 14.31 -10.54 19.57
CA GLU A 260 13.94 -10.99 20.90
C GLU A 260 14.78 -10.30 21.99
N GLY A 261 14.17 -10.09 23.15
CA GLY A 261 14.83 -9.52 24.32
C GLY A 261 14.68 -8.00 24.47
N LEU A 262 15.60 -7.38 25.21
CA LEU A 262 15.50 -5.98 25.62
C LEU A 262 16.48 -5.02 24.91
N GLY A 263 17.57 -5.53 24.35
CA GLY A 263 18.62 -4.73 23.74
C GLY A 263 18.31 -4.35 22.29
N LEU A 264 18.36 -3.06 21.97
CA LEU A 264 18.27 -2.58 20.59
C LEU A 264 19.57 -2.93 19.84
N PRO A 265 19.48 -3.52 18.63
CA PRO A 265 20.66 -3.66 17.79
C PRO A 265 21.25 -2.29 17.42
N PRO A 266 22.58 -2.11 17.52
CA PRO A 266 23.23 -0.82 17.27
C PRO A 266 23.18 -0.41 15.79
N PHE A 267 23.09 0.90 15.54
CA PHE A 267 23.16 1.49 14.20
C PHE A 267 24.47 1.09 13.49
N ASN A 268 24.38 0.70 12.22
CA ASN A 268 25.48 0.12 11.43
C ASN A 268 26.11 -1.16 12.03
N GLY A 269 25.46 -1.80 13.01
CA GLY A 269 25.87 -3.09 13.55
C GLY A 269 25.91 -4.16 12.46
N ILE A 270 27.06 -4.84 12.33
CA ILE A 270 27.24 -5.90 11.34
C ILE A 270 26.62 -7.19 11.87
N LEU A 271 25.60 -7.71 11.19
CA LEU A 271 25.04 -9.02 11.49
C LEU A 271 25.98 -10.11 10.98
N ARG A 272 26.43 -10.96 11.89
CA ARG A 272 27.24 -12.14 11.57
C ARG A 272 26.54 -13.41 11.97
N LEU A 273 26.49 -14.36 11.04
CA LEU A 273 26.23 -15.76 11.32
C LEU A 273 27.60 -16.43 11.39
N GLU A 274 27.95 -16.95 12.56
CA GLU A 274 29.33 -17.38 12.88
C GLU A 274 30.36 -16.26 12.59
N LYS A 275 31.13 -16.40 11.50
CA LYS A 275 32.13 -15.40 11.06
C LYS A 275 31.69 -14.62 9.82
N LYS A 276 30.68 -15.08 9.07
CA LYS A 276 30.26 -14.48 7.79
C LYS A 276 29.35 -13.29 8.02
N LYS A 277 29.60 -12.17 7.32
CA LYS A 277 28.70 -11.02 7.28
C LYS A 277 27.44 -11.40 6.49
N ILE A 278 26.29 -11.32 7.14
CA ILE A 278 24.99 -11.62 6.51
C ILE A 278 24.09 -10.38 6.39
N GLY A 279 24.44 -9.28 7.06
CA GLY A 279 23.68 -8.03 6.93
C GLY A 279 24.28 -6.85 7.69
N THR A 280 23.56 -5.73 7.69
CA THR A 280 23.91 -4.52 8.44
C THR A 280 22.66 -3.86 8.96
N ILE A 281 22.60 -3.62 10.29
CA ILE A 281 21.51 -2.89 10.96
C ILE A 281 21.57 -1.42 10.53
N LYS A 282 20.41 -0.85 10.25
CA LYS A 282 20.23 0.58 10.03
C LYS A 282 19.48 1.18 11.21
N SER A 283 18.17 1.27 11.16
CA SER A 283 17.38 1.82 12.26
C SER A 283 16.75 0.74 13.14
N SER A 284 16.72 0.95 14.46
CA SER A 284 16.16 0.02 15.45
C SER A 284 15.31 0.77 16.47
N VAL A 285 14.11 0.26 16.77
CA VAL A 285 13.21 0.82 17.80
C VAL A 285 12.48 -0.28 18.56
N ARG A 286 12.00 0.07 19.76
CA ARG A 286 10.94 -0.68 20.43
C ARG A 286 9.61 -0.19 19.87
N SER A 287 8.93 -1.03 19.09
CA SER A 287 7.60 -0.75 18.59
C SER A 287 6.60 -0.88 19.73
N VAL A 288 5.89 0.22 19.98
CA VAL A 288 4.83 0.30 20.99
C VAL A 288 3.52 -0.29 20.45
N THR A 289 3.31 -0.27 19.13
CA THR A 289 2.15 -0.89 18.48
C THR A 289 2.26 -2.43 18.44
N LEU A 290 3.45 -2.96 18.15
CA LEU A 290 3.68 -4.42 18.00
C LEU A 290 4.21 -5.08 19.29
N ASN A 291 4.55 -4.28 20.30
CA ASN A 291 5.19 -4.70 21.55
C ASN A 291 6.44 -5.58 21.33
N LYS A 292 7.28 -5.19 20.37
CA LYS A 292 8.50 -5.91 19.95
C LYS A 292 9.61 -4.93 19.56
N ILE A 293 10.86 -5.39 19.58
CA ILE A 293 11.96 -4.65 18.95
C ILE A 293 11.93 -4.97 17.46
N ILE A 294 11.97 -3.91 16.65
CA ILE A 294 12.00 -4.00 15.19
C ILE A 294 13.19 -3.21 14.64
N SER A 295 13.78 -3.70 13.56
CA SER A 295 14.94 -3.09 12.92
C SER A 295 14.87 -3.15 11.40
N LEU A 296 15.19 -2.04 10.74
CA LEU A 296 15.53 -2.00 9.32
C LEU A 296 16.97 -2.50 9.15
N ALA A 297 17.19 -3.42 8.22
CA ALA A 297 18.52 -3.94 7.92
C ALA A 297 18.70 -4.25 6.44
N TYR A 298 19.92 -4.10 5.93
CA TYR A 298 20.28 -4.67 4.64
C TYR A 298 20.74 -6.10 4.83
N MET A 299 20.00 -7.05 4.27
CA MET A 299 20.24 -8.48 4.40
C MET A 299 20.74 -9.08 3.10
N HIS A 300 21.73 -9.97 3.20
CA HIS A 300 22.29 -10.68 2.05
C HIS A 300 21.21 -11.57 1.41
N LYS A 301 21.22 -11.73 0.08
CA LYS A 301 20.20 -12.46 -0.67
C LYS A 301 19.95 -13.91 -0.21
N GLU A 302 20.98 -14.56 0.35
CA GLU A 302 20.88 -15.92 0.91
C GLU A 302 20.16 -15.99 2.26
N HIS A 303 19.98 -14.85 2.95
CA HIS A 303 19.45 -14.76 4.32
C HIS A 303 18.32 -13.73 4.45
N ARG A 304 17.70 -13.34 3.33
CA ARG A 304 16.62 -12.33 3.30
C ARG A 304 15.24 -12.91 2.98
N SER A 305 15.09 -14.23 2.97
CA SER A 305 13.75 -14.82 2.92
C SER A 305 13.01 -14.47 4.21
N PRO A 306 11.71 -14.16 4.16
CA PRO A 306 10.96 -13.82 5.36
C PRO A 306 10.77 -15.00 6.31
N ASP A 307 10.47 -14.67 7.55
CA ASP A 307 10.14 -15.59 8.65
C ASP A 307 11.23 -16.61 9.01
N ILE A 308 12.48 -16.33 8.65
CA ILE A 308 13.64 -17.10 9.09
C ILE A 308 14.14 -16.56 10.42
N ASP A 309 14.19 -17.44 11.43
CA ASP A 309 14.86 -17.23 12.71
C ASP A 309 16.38 -17.42 12.55
N LEU A 310 17.16 -16.48 13.09
CA LEU A 310 18.60 -16.43 13.01
C LEU A 310 19.19 -16.06 14.37
N ASP A 311 20.14 -16.86 14.83
CA ASP A 311 21.01 -16.52 15.95
C ASP A 311 22.24 -15.77 15.41
N VAL A 312 22.29 -14.46 15.60
CA VAL A 312 23.32 -13.59 15.02
C VAL A 312 24.19 -12.95 16.10
N THR A 313 25.44 -12.70 15.75
CA THR A 313 26.34 -11.89 16.58
C THR A 313 26.45 -10.48 16.00
N ILE A 314 26.20 -9.47 16.83
CA ILE A 314 26.39 -8.05 16.51
C ILE A 314 27.29 -7.47 17.61
N GLU A 315 28.45 -6.93 17.25
CA GLU A 315 29.42 -6.36 18.22
C GLU A 315 29.75 -7.27 19.42
N LYS A 316 29.94 -8.58 19.16
CA LYS A 316 30.21 -9.63 20.16
C LYS A 316 29.04 -9.96 21.10
N LYS A 317 27.85 -9.38 20.90
CA LYS A 317 26.62 -9.75 21.60
C LYS A 317 25.77 -10.65 20.71
N SER A 318 25.16 -11.66 21.31
CA SER A 318 24.23 -12.55 20.61
C SER A 318 22.83 -11.94 20.60
N PHE A 319 22.17 -11.99 19.44
CA PHE A 319 20.80 -11.56 19.22
C PHE A 319 20.04 -12.67 18.51
N LYS A 320 18.82 -12.95 18.96
CA LYS A 320 17.87 -13.76 18.21
C LYS A 320 17.02 -12.84 17.37
N VAL A 321 17.11 -12.98 16.05
CA VAL A 321 16.37 -12.13 15.11
C VAL A 321 15.55 -12.99 14.17
N LYS A 322 14.38 -12.50 13.80
CA LYS A 322 13.54 -13.10 12.77
C LYS A 322 13.38 -12.11 11.62
N THR A 323 13.67 -12.57 10.42
CA THR A 323 13.46 -11.77 9.19
C THR A 323 11.97 -11.57 8.92
N CYS A 324 11.57 -10.39 8.46
CA CYS A 324 10.18 -10.08 8.10
C CYS A 324 10.10 -9.10 6.94
N LEU A 325 9.04 -9.20 6.15
CA LEU A 325 8.77 -8.24 5.08
C LEU A 325 8.37 -6.89 5.66
N LEU A 326 8.68 -5.82 4.93
CA LEU A 326 8.19 -4.48 5.24
C LEU A 326 6.86 -4.21 4.52
N PRO A 327 5.96 -3.40 5.13
CA PRO A 327 6.08 -2.78 6.46
C PRO A 327 5.87 -3.79 7.62
N PHE A 328 6.33 -3.47 8.84
CA PHE A 328 6.02 -4.28 10.04
C PHE A 328 4.57 -4.07 10.51
N TYR A 329 4.08 -2.85 10.32
CA TYR A 329 2.72 -2.44 10.58
C TYR A 329 2.07 -2.07 9.26
N GLN A 330 1.02 -2.80 8.87
CA GLN A 330 0.22 -2.43 7.73
C GLN A 330 -0.80 -1.37 8.19
N SER A 331 -0.66 -0.15 7.69
CA SER A 331 -1.59 0.92 7.98
C SER A 331 -2.98 0.64 7.43
N GLN A 332 -3.96 1.14 8.16
CA GLN A 332 -5.36 1.04 7.81
C GLN A 332 -5.78 2.32 7.09
N THR A 333 -6.48 2.20 5.97
CA THR A 333 -7.07 3.37 5.30
C THR A 333 -8.23 3.94 6.13
N ARG A 334 -8.67 5.18 5.88
CA ARG A 334 -9.88 5.71 6.53
C ARG A 334 -11.10 4.78 6.40
N LYS A 335 -11.21 4.06 5.27
CA LYS A 335 -12.27 3.06 5.03
C LYS A 335 -12.11 1.83 5.91
N ASP A 336 -10.87 1.35 6.08
CA ASP A 336 -10.58 0.23 6.99
C ASP A 336 -10.86 0.62 8.45
N HIS A 337 -10.52 1.86 8.83
CA HIS A 337 -10.90 2.42 10.13
C HIS A 337 -12.42 2.48 10.32
N SER A 338 -13.15 3.01 9.34
CA SER A 338 -14.62 3.07 9.37
C SER A 338 -15.23 1.67 9.56
N LYS A 339 -14.76 0.66 8.83
CA LYS A 339 -15.18 -0.75 8.99
C LYS A 339 -14.82 -1.34 10.35
N ARG A 340 -13.66 -1.01 10.91
CA ARG A 340 -13.25 -1.44 12.25
C ARG A 340 -14.16 -0.85 13.32
N LEU A 341 -14.50 0.45 13.23
CA LEU A 341 -15.43 1.10 14.14
C LEU A 341 -16.83 0.48 14.04
N LEU A 342 -17.32 0.18 12.83
CA LEU A 342 -18.56 -0.57 12.63
C LEU A 342 -18.50 -1.93 13.37
N THR A 343 -17.45 -2.71 13.13
CA THR A 343 -17.25 -4.02 13.77
C THR A 343 -17.21 -3.89 15.30
N GLN A 344 -16.52 -2.88 15.82
CA GLN A 344 -16.41 -2.60 17.24
C GLN A 344 -17.77 -2.21 17.85
N ALA A 345 -18.55 -1.37 17.18
CA ALA A 345 -19.88 -0.98 17.63
C ALA A 345 -20.82 -2.19 17.72
N LEU A 346 -20.81 -3.05 16.68
CA LEU A 346 -21.61 -4.28 16.67
C LEU A 346 -21.19 -5.26 17.76
N GLN A 347 -19.88 -5.39 18.02
CA GLN A 347 -19.36 -6.25 19.08
C GLN A 347 -19.73 -5.73 20.47
N ILE A 348 -19.58 -4.42 20.72
CA ILE A 348 -19.98 -3.80 22.00
C ILE A 348 -21.47 -4.01 22.23
N TYR A 349 -22.31 -3.81 21.21
CA TYR A 349 -23.75 -4.05 21.32
C TYR A 349 -24.09 -5.52 21.62
N LYS A 350 -23.30 -6.46 21.09
CA LYS A 350 -23.49 -7.89 21.36
C LYS A 350 -23.10 -8.27 22.80
N GLU A 351 -22.10 -7.60 23.37
CA GLU A 351 -21.59 -7.86 24.73
C GLU A 351 -22.37 -7.08 25.80
N GLN A 352 -22.83 -5.88 25.46
CA GLN A 352 -23.48 -4.93 26.33
C GLN A 352 -24.76 -4.50 25.62
N ASP A 353 -25.93 -4.71 26.23
CA ASP A 353 -27.22 -4.24 25.70
C ASP A 353 -27.38 -2.71 25.90
N ASP A 354 -26.28 -1.96 25.72
CA ASP A 354 -26.22 -0.51 25.72
C ASP A 354 -26.06 -0.02 24.28
N LEU A 355 -26.97 0.85 23.86
CA LEU A 355 -27.01 1.42 22.51
C LEU A 355 -26.24 2.74 22.39
N ASP A 356 -26.00 3.46 23.48
CA ASP A 356 -25.44 4.82 23.41
C ASP A 356 -24.00 4.81 22.90
N ARG A 357 -23.18 3.90 23.42
CA ARG A 357 -21.77 3.77 22.99
C ARG A 357 -21.62 3.27 21.55
N PRO A 358 -22.30 2.19 21.10
CA PRO A 358 -22.30 1.78 19.70
C PRO A 358 -22.79 2.88 18.75
N ILE A 359 -23.83 3.63 19.11
CA ILE A 359 -24.35 4.75 18.30
C ILE A 359 -23.26 5.82 18.10
N ALA A 360 -22.55 6.21 19.17
CA ALA A 360 -21.47 7.19 19.06
C ALA A 360 -20.34 6.70 18.13
N ILE A 361 -19.96 5.42 18.25
CA ILE A 361 -18.92 4.81 17.41
C ILE A 361 -19.38 4.73 15.93
N LEU A 362 -20.64 4.41 15.66
CA LEU A 362 -21.18 4.36 14.30
C LEU A 362 -21.25 5.74 13.65
N ARG A 363 -21.54 6.79 14.42
CA ARG A 363 -21.46 8.17 13.91
C ARG A 363 -20.02 8.51 13.51
N GLU A 364 -19.03 8.15 14.32
CA GLU A 364 -17.61 8.31 13.96
C GLU A 364 -17.22 7.48 12.72
N SER A 365 -17.76 6.25 12.59
CA SER A 365 -17.56 5.41 11.40
C SER A 365 -18.04 6.08 10.11
N ILE A 366 -19.23 6.70 10.15
CA ILE A 366 -19.82 7.44 9.03
C ILE A 366 -19.05 8.73 8.74
N GLU A 367 -18.56 9.43 9.77
CA GLU A 367 -17.70 10.60 9.58
C GLU A 367 -16.42 10.25 8.81
N LEU A 368 -15.76 9.12 9.15
CA LEU A 368 -14.55 8.66 8.45
C LEU A 368 -14.81 8.17 7.02
N ASP A 369 -15.96 7.55 6.78
CA ASP A 369 -16.38 7.11 5.45
C ASP A 369 -17.89 7.35 5.24
N ALA A 370 -18.19 8.51 4.67
CA ALA A 370 -19.56 8.91 4.34
C ALA A 370 -20.24 8.00 3.30
N LYS A 371 -19.54 7.01 2.73
CA LYS A 371 -20.08 6.00 1.82
C LYS A 371 -20.24 4.62 2.47
N ASN A 372 -20.01 4.49 3.78
CA ASN A 372 -20.15 3.22 4.48
C ASN A 372 -21.62 2.83 4.72
N ALA A 373 -22.20 2.14 3.75
CA ALA A 373 -23.59 1.69 3.76
C ALA A 373 -23.98 0.89 5.01
N GLU A 374 -23.13 -0.05 5.42
CA GLU A 374 -23.38 -0.91 6.59
C GLU A 374 -23.41 -0.12 7.90
N ALA A 375 -22.60 0.93 8.02
CA ALA A 375 -22.62 1.82 9.19
C ALA A 375 -23.89 2.66 9.26
N TYR A 376 -24.38 3.18 8.13
CA TYR A 376 -25.68 3.86 8.07
C TYR A 376 -26.83 2.92 8.48
N GLU A 377 -26.82 1.68 7.97
CA GLU A 377 -27.82 0.66 8.31
C GLU A 377 -27.82 0.36 9.80
N ALA A 378 -26.66 0.00 10.37
CA ALA A 378 -26.53 -0.32 11.78
C ALA A 378 -26.95 0.85 12.69
N LEU A 379 -26.56 2.07 12.34
CA LEU A 379 -26.92 3.27 13.11
C LEU A 379 -28.43 3.52 13.08
N GLY A 380 -29.05 3.40 11.90
CA GLY A 380 -30.51 3.54 11.75
C GLY A 380 -31.27 2.50 12.57
N VAL A 381 -30.83 1.23 12.54
CA VAL A 381 -31.43 0.16 13.35
C VAL A 381 -31.29 0.44 14.85
N PHE A 382 -30.12 0.90 15.31
CA PHE A 382 -29.90 1.21 16.72
C PHE A 382 -30.72 2.40 17.21
N LEU A 383 -30.85 3.47 16.40
CA LEU A 383 -31.71 4.60 16.72
C LEU A 383 -33.19 4.22 16.72
N ALA A 384 -33.63 3.35 15.80
CA ALA A 384 -34.99 2.84 15.79
C ALA A 384 -35.32 1.94 17.00
N LYS A 385 -34.31 1.28 17.60
CA LYS A 385 -34.46 0.57 18.89
C LYS A 385 -34.59 1.51 20.09
N GLN A 386 -34.06 2.73 20.00
CA GLN A 386 -34.26 3.80 20.98
C GLN A 386 -35.53 4.65 20.70
N ASP A 387 -36.44 4.16 19.84
CA ASP A 387 -37.64 4.89 19.37
C ASP A 387 -37.37 6.25 18.70
N LYS A 388 -36.13 6.51 18.28
CA LYS A 388 -35.73 7.69 17.50
C LYS A 388 -35.99 7.45 16.01
N LEU A 389 -37.25 7.19 15.67
CA LEU A 389 -37.66 6.76 14.32
C LEU A 389 -37.41 7.82 13.25
N ASP A 390 -37.58 9.11 13.55
CA ASP A 390 -37.33 10.19 12.60
C ASP A 390 -35.86 10.28 12.18
N GLU A 391 -34.92 10.12 13.13
CA GLU A 391 -33.49 10.07 12.82
C GLU A 391 -33.13 8.82 12.00
N ALA A 392 -33.72 7.67 12.36
CA ALA A 392 -33.50 6.42 11.63
C ALA A 392 -33.98 6.51 10.17
N ILE A 393 -35.15 7.12 9.94
CA ILE A 393 -35.69 7.39 8.60
C ILE A 393 -34.77 8.33 7.83
N ALA A 394 -34.28 9.40 8.44
CA ALA A 394 -33.35 10.33 7.80
C ALA A 394 -32.06 9.63 7.34
N LEU A 395 -31.51 8.74 8.18
CA LEU A 395 -30.33 7.95 7.84
C LEU A 395 -30.59 6.96 6.71
N MET A 396 -31.73 6.25 6.73
CA MET A 396 -32.05 5.31 5.64
C MET A 396 -32.29 6.04 4.31
N LYS A 397 -32.93 7.23 4.33
CA LYS A 397 -33.02 8.08 3.13
C LYS A 397 -31.63 8.46 2.61
N ARG A 398 -30.74 8.90 3.50
CA ARG A 398 -29.36 9.21 3.11
C ARG A 398 -28.65 7.97 2.53
N LEU A 399 -28.88 6.80 3.09
CA LEU A 399 -28.37 5.53 2.57
C LEU A 399 -28.88 5.24 1.15
N THR A 400 -30.16 5.50 0.85
CA THR A 400 -30.70 5.34 -0.52
C THR A 400 -30.11 6.35 -1.51
N GLU A 401 -29.69 7.53 -1.07
CA GLU A 401 -28.96 8.49 -1.93
C GLU A 401 -27.52 8.04 -2.20
N ILE A 402 -26.85 7.47 -1.19
CA ILE A 402 -25.48 6.96 -1.29
C ILE A 402 -25.43 5.69 -2.14
N ASN A 403 -26.37 4.77 -1.91
CA ASN A 403 -26.50 3.50 -2.60
C ASN A 403 -27.97 3.27 -3.00
N PRO A 404 -28.39 3.73 -4.21
CA PRO A 404 -29.77 3.57 -4.67
C PRO A 404 -30.24 2.12 -4.84
N LYS A 405 -29.31 1.16 -4.92
CA LYS A 405 -29.62 -0.27 -5.06
C LYS A 405 -29.65 -1.01 -3.72
N GLU A 406 -29.55 -0.30 -2.59
CA GLU A 406 -29.56 -0.89 -1.25
C GLU A 406 -30.99 -1.27 -0.81
N ILE A 407 -31.31 -2.56 -0.90
CA ILE A 407 -32.64 -3.09 -0.58
C ILE A 407 -32.94 -2.96 0.92
N MET A 408 -31.92 -3.14 1.77
CA MET A 408 -32.10 -3.08 3.23
C MET A 408 -32.54 -1.70 3.69
N ALA A 409 -32.04 -0.63 3.07
CA ALA A 409 -32.43 0.74 3.39
C ALA A 409 -33.93 0.99 3.18
N ARG A 410 -34.45 0.57 2.03
CA ARG A 410 -35.88 0.66 1.67
C ARG A 410 -36.77 -0.21 2.56
N THR A 411 -36.29 -1.42 2.87
CA THR A 411 -36.99 -2.33 3.80
C THR A 411 -37.09 -1.73 5.20
N ASN A 412 -36.01 -1.16 5.71
CA ASN A 412 -36.00 -0.48 7.01
C ASN A 412 -36.88 0.77 7.02
N LEU A 413 -36.87 1.59 5.94
CA LEU A 413 -37.80 2.72 5.79
C LEU A 413 -39.26 2.29 5.90
N SER A 414 -39.65 1.22 5.20
CA SER A 414 -41.00 0.66 5.26
C SER A 414 -41.39 0.28 6.69
N VAL A 415 -40.51 -0.41 7.41
CA VAL A 415 -40.74 -0.79 8.81
C VAL A 415 -40.86 0.43 9.73
N TYR A 416 -40.02 1.44 9.57
CA TYR A 416 -40.06 2.64 10.40
C TYR A 416 -41.30 3.51 10.13
N TYR A 417 -41.70 3.65 8.85
CA TYR A 417 -42.94 4.33 8.50
C TYR A 417 -44.18 3.62 9.05
N MET A 418 -44.20 2.29 9.01
CA MET A 418 -45.28 1.51 9.61
C MET A 418 -45.38 1.76 11.12
N LYS A 419 -44.26 1.81 11.84
CA LYS A 419 -44.23 2.14 13.28
C LYS A 419 -44.75 3.54 13.60
N LEU A 420 -44.55 4.52 12.70
CA LEU A 420 -45.07 5.88 12.83
C LEU A 420 -46.54 6.03 12.37
N GLY A 421 -47.17 4.96 11.88
CA GLY A 421 -48.54 4.99 11.32
C GLY A 421 -48.63 5.60 9.92
N ARG A 422 -47.51 5.82 9.24
CA ARG A 422 -47.43 6.34 7.87
C ARG A 422 -47.53 5.19 6.85
N ILE A 423 -48.71 4.60 6.76
CA ILE A 423 -48.94 3.34 6.01
C ILE A 423 -48.66 3.51 4.50
N GLU A 424 -49.08 4.63 3.90
CA GLU A 424 -48.89 4.86 2.46
C GLU A 424 -47.40 4.93 2.09
N ASP A 425 -46.59 5.67 2.86
CA ASP A 425 -45.14 5.72 2.67
C ASP A 425 -44.50 4.34 2.86
N ALA A 426 -44.97 3.56 3.84
CA ALA A 426 -44.45 2.22 4.10
C ALA A 426 -44.68 1.25 2.94
N GLU A 427 -45.87 1.28 2.32
CA GLU A 427 -46.20 0.44 1.16
C GLU A 427 -45.41 0.87 -0.08
N ASN A 428 -45.20 2.18 -0.29
CA ASN A 428 -44.37 2.69 -1.39
C ASN A 428 -42.92 2.18 -1.27
N GLU A 429 -42.30 2.32 -0.10
CA GLU A 429 -40.92 1.87 0.13
C GLU A 429 -40.77 0.35 -0.02
N LYS A 430 -41.78 -0.42 0.39
CA LYS A 430 -41.83 -1.87 0.22
C LYS A 430 -41.96 -2.29 -1.24
N ALA A 431 -42.76 -1.57 -2.02
CA ALA A 431 -42.89 -1.78 -3.46
C ALA A 431 -41.56 -1.51 -4.17
N GLU A 432 -40.87 -0.42 -3.81
CA GLU A 432 -39.54 -0.10 -4.34
C GLU A 432 -38.48 -1.15 -3.96
N ALA A 433 -38.45 -1.61 -2.70
CA ALA A 433 -37.56 -2.68 -2.25
C ALA A 433 -37.78 -3.98 -3.05
N THR A 434 -39.05 -4.32 -3.30
CA THR A 434 -39.43 -5.51 -4.08
C THR A 434 -38.99 -5.37 -5.54
N ALA A 435 -39.18 -4.20 -6.15
CA ALA A 435 -38.73 -3.93 -7.52
C ALA A 435 -37.21 -4.07 -7.66
N LEU A 436 -36.44 -3.49 -6.73
CA LEU A 436 -34.98 -3.62 -6.69
C LEU A 436 -34.55 -5.09 -6.50
N GLN A 437 -35.24 -5.85 -5.67
CA GLN A 437 -34.96 -7.28 -5.49
C GLN A 437 -35.15 -8.08 -6.78
N PHE A 438 -36.22 -7.82 -7.53
CA PHE A 438 -36.43 -8.42 -8.84
C PHE A 438 -35.35 -8.01 -9.85
N GLU A 439 -34.99 -6.73 -9.90
CA GLU A 439 -33.93 -6.23 -10.76
C GLU A 439 -32.58 -6.91 -10.46
N GLN A 440 -32.19 -7.01 -9.19
CA GLN A 440 -30.95 -7.70 -8.78
C GLN A 440 -30.96 -9.19 -9.18
N VAL A 441 -32.09 -9.88 -9.07
CA VAL A 441 -32.21 -11.28 -9.51
C VAL A 441 -32.05 -11.40 -11.02
N ILE A 442 -32.65 -10.49 -11.79
CA ILE A 442 -32.53 -10.43 -13.25
C ILE A 442 -31.08 -10.15 -13.65
N GLU A 443 -30.44 -9.12 -13.08
CA GLU A 443 -29.04 -8.77 -13.33
C GLU A 443 -28.12 -9.95 -13.02
N LYS A 444 -28.31 -10.62 -11.88
CA LYS A 444 -27.52 -11.80 -11.48
C LYS A 444 -27.68 -12.95 -12.45
N ASN A 445 -28.88 -13.20 -12.95
CA ASN A 445 -29.15 -14.23 -13.95
C ASN A 445 -28.55 -13.90 -15.32
N MET A 446 -28.64 -12.65 -15.77
CA MET A 446 -28.00 -12.20 -17.01
C MET A 446 -26.47 -12.29 -16.92
N ALA A 447 -25.88 -11.81 -15.82
CA ALA A 447 -24.45 -11.91 -15.57
C ALA A 447 -23.98 -13.39 -15.54
N LYS A 448 -24.77 -14.29 -14.93
CA LYS A 448 -24.49 -15.73 -14.95
C LYS A 448 -24.53 -16.30 -16.37
N LYS A 449 -25.50 -15.89 -17.20
CA LYS A 449 -25.60 -16.31 -18.61
C LYS A 449 -24.43 -15.78 -19.45
N LEU A 450 -24.04 -14.52 -19.27
CA LEU A 450 -22.92 -13.91 -19.98
C LEU A 450 -21.59 -14.58 -19.58
N LYS A 451 -21.33 -14.75 -18.28
CA LYS A 451 -20.15 -15.48 -17.78
C LYS A 451 -20.08 -16.90 -18.33
N LYS A 452 -21.22 -17.59 -18.45
CA LYS A 452 -21.28 -18.93 -19.06
C LYS A 452 -20.85 -18.89 -20.53
N LYS A 453 -21.37 -17.93 -21.31
CA LYS A 453 -21.01 -17.75 -22.72
C LYS A 453 -19.52 -17.41 -22.90
N GLU A 454 -18.99 -16.52 -22.07
CA GLU A 454 -17.56 -16.17 -22.06
C GLU A 454 -16.68 -17.37 -21.68
N ALA A 455 -17.10 -18.16 -20.69
CA ALA A 455 -16.40 -19.38 -20.30
C ALA A 455 -16.41 -20.43 -21.42
N GLU A 456 -17.51 -20.58 -22.15
CA GLU A 456 -17.60 -21.45 -23.33
C GLU A 456 -16.66 -21.01 -24.45
N LEU A 457 -16.58 -19.69 -24.73
CA LEU A 457 -15.66 -19.14 -25.73
C LEU A 457 -14.19 -19.33 -25.31
N LYS A 458 -13.85 -18.97 -24.07
CA LYS A 458 -12.49 -19.17 -23.52
C LYS A 458 -12.09 -20.64 -23.56
N LYS A 459 -13.00 -21.55 -23.21
CA LYS A 459 -12.74 -22.99 -23.27
C LYS A 459 -12.39 -23.43 -24.70
N LYS A 460 -13.10 -22.92 -25.71
CA LYS A 460 -12.80 -23.19 -27.12
C LYS A 460 -11.41 -22.67 -27.52
N GLU A 461 -11.09 -21.42 -27.18
CA GLU A 461 -9.78 -20.82 -27.46
C GLU A 461 -8.64 -21.57 -26.76
N MET A 462 -8.86 -22.02 -25.52
CA MET A 462 -7.88 -22.82 -24.77
C MET A 462 -7.62 -24.18 -25.44
N GLU A 463 -8.65 -24.88 -25.91
CA GLU A 463 -8.48 -26.14 -26.64
C GLU A 463 -7.75 -25.94 -27.97
N ASP A 464 -8.05 -24.87 -28.70
CA ASP A 464 -7.33 -24.52 -29.93
C ASP A 464 -5.83 -24.27 -29.64
N ARG A 465 -5.51 -23.57 -28.54
CA ARG A 465 -4.13 -23.34 -28.09
C ARG A 465 -3.42 -24.61 -27.65
N VAL A 466 -4.11 -25.53 -26.97
CA VAL A 466 -3.55 -26.85 -26.64
C VAL A 466 -3.15 -27.59 -27.92
N GLY A 467 -3.99 -27.56 -28.95
CA GLY A 467 -3.67 -28.12 -30.26
C GLY A 467 -2.43 -27.49 -30.91
N MET A 468 -2.27 -26.17 -30.81
CA MET A 468 -1.08 -25.47 -31.32
C MET A 468 0.20 -25.87 -30.58
N PHE A 469 0.17 -25.91 -29.24
CA PHE A 469 1.35 -26.32 -28.46
C PHE A 469 1.72 -27.78 -28.71
N LYS A 470 0.75 -28.69 -28.84
CA LYS A 470 1.03 -30.09 -29.17
C LYS A 470 1.77 -30.23 -30.52
N LYS A 471 1.40 -29.45 -31.53
CA LYS A 471 2.14 -29.43 -32.82
C LYS A 471 3.58 -28.92 -32.68
N VAL A 472 3.85 -27.98 -31.78
CA VAL A 472 5.22 -27.54 -31.48
C VAL A 472 6.01 -28.69 -30.83
N LEU A 473 5.39 -29.42 -29.90
CA LEU A 473 6.03 -30.54 -29.20
C LEU A 473 6.26 -31.78 -30.08
N GLU A 474 5.56 -31.91 -31.22
CA GLU A 474 5.89 -32.91 -32.25
C GLU A 474 7.24 -32.63 -32.93
N ILE A 475 7.67 -31.36 -32.95
CA ILE A 475 8.94 -30.92 -33.54
C ILE A 475 10.05 -30.88 -32.48
N ASP A 476 9.80 -30.22 -31.35
CA ASP A 476 10.71 -30.17 -30.19
C ASP A 476 9.97 -30.59 -28.90
N PRO A 477 10.13 -31.85 -28.46
CA PRO A 477 9.50 -32.35 -27.26
C PRO A 477 9.89 -31.61 -25.97
N LYS A 478 11.03 -30.90 -25.96
CA LYS A 478 11.56 -30.18 -24.78
C LYS A 478 11.39 -28.67 -24.87
N ASP A 479 10.61 -28.17 -25.84
CA ASP A 479 10.36 -26.74 -25.98
C ASP A 479 9.78 -26.16 -24.68
N GLN A 480 10.45 -25.15 -24.15
CA GLN A 480 10.13 -24.57 -22.84
C GLN A 480 8.75 -23.91 -22.85
N VAL A 481 8.45 -23.15 -23.91
CA VAL A 481 7.27 -22.30 -24.00
C VAL A 481 6.02 -23.14 -24.19
N ALA A 482 6.08 -24.17 -25.04
CA ALA A 482 4.98 -25.07 -25.32
C ALA A 482 4.66 -25.96 -24.12
N ASN A 483 5.65 -26.55 -23.46
CA ASN A 483 5.43 -27.37 -22.27
C ASN A 483 4.89 -26.53 -21.09
N PHE A 484 5.47 -25.34 -20.85
CA PHE A 484 4.97 -24.44 -19.81
C PHE A 484 3.55 -23.93 -20.13
N GLY A 485 3.30 -23.56 -21.38
CA GLY A 485 2.00 -23.12 -21.87
C GLY A 485 0.91 -24.18 -21.72
N LEU A 486 1.20 -25.44 -22.06
CA LEU A 486 0.29 -26.57 -21.82
C LEU A 486 0.03 -26.79 -20.34
N GLY A 487 1.09 -26.79 -19.51
CA GLY A 487 0.97 -26.87 -18.06
C GLY A 487 0.04 -25.81 -17.47
N SER A 488 0.19 -24.56 -17.93
CA SER A 488 -0.67 -23.45 -17.53
C SER A 488 -2.12 -23.64 -17.95
N ILE A 489 -2.37 -24.02 -19.22
CA ILE A 489 -3.74 -24.23 -19.72
C ILE A 489 -4.41 -25.40 -19.02
N TYR A 490 -3.70 -26.50 -18.78
CA TYR A 490 -4.25 -27.66 -18.08
C TYR A 490 -4.56 -27.36 -16.62
N LEU A 491 -3.73 -26.55 -15.96
CA LEU A 491 -4.03 -26.04 -14.62
C LEU A 491 -5.30 -25.16 -14.60
N GLU A 492 -5.44 -24.25 -15.56
CA GLU A 492 -6.61 -23.36 -15.65
C GLU A 492 -7.92 -24.10 -16.00
N THR A 493 -7.83 -25.14 -16.83
CA THR A 493 -8.99 -25.93 -17.30
C THR A 493 -9.37 -27.07 -16.37
N GLY A 494 -8.63 -27.27 -15.27
CA GLY A 494 -8.88 -28.34 -14.30
C GLY A 494 -8.36 -29.71 -14.72
N ARG A 495 -7.61 -29.80 -15.82
CA ARG A 495 -7.00 -31.02 -16.36
C ARG A 495 -5.65 -31.29 -15.70
N TYR A 496 -5.62 -31.27 -14.37
CA TYR A 496 -4.38 -31.21 -13.58
C TYR A 496 -3.43 -32.37 -13.87
N GLN A 497 -3.95 -33.59 -14.04
CA GLN A 497 -3.13 -34.77 -14.33
C GLN A 497 -2.35 -34.63 -15.63
N GLU A 498 -2.95 -34.01 -16.66
CA GLU A 498 -2.30 -33.75 -17.95
C GLU A 498 -1.28 -32.62 -17.87
N GLY A 499 -1.43 -31.72 -16.90
CA GLY A 499 -0.49 -30.62 -16.61
C GLY A 499 0.83 -31.05 -15.98
N LEU A 500 0.87 -32.22 -15.33
CA LEU A 500 2.05 -32.68 -14.60
C LEU A 500 3.26 -32.93 -15.52
N GLU A 501 3.10 -33.72 -16.56
CA GLU A 501 4.22 -34.12 -17.44
C GLU A 501 4.84 -32.94 -18.20
N PRO A 502 4.07 -32.01 -18.80
CA PRO A 502 4.64 -30.81 -19.40
C PRO A 502 5.42 -29.96 -18.40
N LEU A 503 4.88 -29.74 -17.19
CA LEU A 503 5.55 -28.93 -16.18
C LEU A 503 6.80 -29.60 -15.62
N LYS A 504 6.79 -30.93 -15.43
CA LYS A 504 7.98 -31.71 -15.07
C LYS A 504 9.07 -31.59 -16.13
N THR A 505 8.70 -31.71 -17.40
CA THR A 505 9.63 -31.55 -18.53
C THR A 505 10.33 -30.20 -18.48
N VAL A 506 9.60 -29.12 -18.16
CA VAL A 506 10.19 -27.77 -18.01
C VAL A 506 11.18 -27.71 -16.85
N ILE A 507 10.84 -28.21 -15.65
CA ILE A 507 11.74 -28.11 -14.49
C ILE A 507 12.98 -29.02 -14.63
N GLU A 508 12.88 -30.13 -15.37
CA GLU A 508 14.01 -31.02 -15.65
C GLU A 508 15.01 -30.39 -16.62
N ALA A 509 14.52 -29.72 -17.67
CA ALA A 509 15.35 -29.02 -18.65
C ALA A 509 15.84 -27.65 -18.16
N TYR A 510 15.04 -26.95 -17.35
CA TYR A 510 15.25 -25.56 -16.93
C TYR A 510 15.07 -25.40 -15.40
N GLN A 511 16.06 -25.86 -14.64
CA GLN A 511 16.02 -25.92 -13.17
C GLN A 511 15.92 -24.55 -12.47
N ASP A 512 16.18 -23.45 -13.18
CA ASP A 512 16.07 -22.07 -12.68
C ASP A 512 14.74 -21.40 -13.05
N TYR A 513 13.83 -22.10 -13.72
CA TYR A 513 12.55 -21.56 -14.17
C TYR A 513 11.49 -21.61 -13.06
N SER A 514 11.61 -20.66 -12.12
CA SER A 514 10.77 -20.52 -10.92
C SER A 514 9.26 -20.56 -11.18
N ALA A 515 8.80 -20.04 -12.33
CA ALA A 515 7.40 -20.04 -12.73
C ALA A 515 6.85 -21.46 -12.94
N ALA A 516 7.63 -22.39 -13.51
CA ALA A 516 7.18 -23.78 -13.68
C ALA A 516 7.05 -24.52 -12.35
N TYR A 517 7.94 -24.28 -11.39
CA TYR A 517 7.79 -24.82 -10.03
C TYR A 517 6.52 -24.32 -9.36
N LEU A 518 6.21 -23.02 -9.49
CA LEU A 518 4.98 -22.46 -8.94
C LEU A 518 3.73 -23.12 -9.55
N LEU A 519 3.69 -23.28 -10.88
CA LEU A 519 2.57 -23.93 -11.57
C LEU A 519 2.47 -25.41 -11.22
N LEU A 520 3.59 -26.13 -11.15
CA LEU A 520 3.61 -27.56 -10.82
C LEU A 520 3.12 -27.79 -9.38
N GLY A 521 3.61 -26.99 -8.43
CA GLY A 521 3.13 -27.06 -7.05
C GLY A 521 1.62 -26.78 -6.96
N LYS A 522 1.12 -25.77 -7.68
CA LYS A 522 -0.33 -25.48 -7.73
C LYS A 522 -1.12 -26.64 -8.33
N THR A 523 -0.54 -27.33 -9.31
CA THR A 523 -1.14 -28.51 -9.95
C THR A 523 -1.25 -29.67 -8.95
N TRP A 524 -0.19 -29.91 -8.17
CA TRP A 524 -0.22 -30.91 -7.10
C TRP A 524 -1.23 -30.59 -6.00
N GLU A 525 -1.33 -29.32 -5.58
CA GLU A 525 -2.38 -28.89 -4.63
C GLU A 525 -3.78 -29.21 -5.13
N LYS A 526 -4.04 -28.97 -6.42
CA LYS A 526 -5.36 -29.22 -7.03
C LYS A 526 -5.67 -30.72 -7.18
N LEU A 527 -4.65 -31.56 -7.22
CA LEU A 527 -4.76 -33.01 -7.14
C LEU A 527 -4.82 -33.53 -5.69
N SER A 528 -4.90 -32.63 -4.70
CA SER A 528 -4.85 -32.95 -3.27
C SER A 528 -3.58 -33.68 -2.85
N ASN A 529 -2.49 -33.58 -3.64
CA ASN A 529 -1.24 -34.23 -3.33
C ASN A 529 -0.29 -33.28 -2.60
N LYS A 530 -0.47 -33.21 -1.28
CA LYS A 530 0.13 -32.21 -0.40
C LYS A 530 1.65 -32.34 -0.29
N GLU A 531 2.16 -33.57 -0.23
CA GLU A 531 3.59 -33.83 -0.04
C GLU A 531 4.41 -33.33 -1.24
N GLU A 532 3.98 -33.69 -2.46
CA GLU A 532 4.62 -33.31 -3.71
C GLU A 532 4.49 -31.81 -3.97
N ALA A 533 3.37 -31.19 -3.57
CA ALA A 533 3.21 -29.73 -3.64
C ALA A 533 4.24 -29.02 -2.76
N ILE A 534 4.39 -29.44 -1.50
CA ILE A 534 5.37 -28.85 -0.56
C ILE A 534 6.79 -29.02 -1.08
N GLU A 535 7.16 -30.22 -1.54
CA GLU A 535 8.51 -30.49 -2.05
C GLU A 535 8.80 -29.69 -3.33
N THR A 536 7.81 -29.55 -4.22
CA THR A 536 7.91 -28.74 -5.43
C THR A 536 8.10 -27.26 -5.08
N TYR A 537 7.34 -26.73 -4.12
CA TYR A 537 7.50 -25.36 -3.67
C TYR A 537 8.84 -25.12 -3.00
N LYS A 538 9.31 -26.04 -2.17
CA LYS A 538 10.62 -25.92 -1.53
C LYS A 538 11.75 -25.81 -2.56
N LYS A 539 11.73 -26.66 -3.59
CA LYS A 539 12.68 -26.60 -4.72
C LYS A 539 12.53 -25.30 -5.51
N GLY A 540 11.30 -24.90 -5.81
CA GLY A 540 11.01 -23.67 -6.54
C GLY A 540 11.43 -22.40 -5.80
N ILE A 541 11.24 -22.35 -4.47
CA ILE A 541 11.68 -21.24 -3.62
C ILE A 541 13.21 -21.13 -3.65
N ALA A 542 13.93 -22.25 -3.58
CA ALA A 542 15.38 -22.26 -3.70
C ALA A 542 15.84 -21.76 -5.08
N ALA A 543 15.20 -22.23 -6.16
CA ALA A 543 15.47 -21.78 -7.53
C ALA A 543 15.19 -20.28 -7.72
N ALA A 544 14.03 -19.82 -7.25
CA ALA A 544 13.60 -18.42 -7.33
C ALA A 544 14.50 -17.51 -6.48
N SER A 545 14.93 -17.95 -5.30
CA SER A 545 15.82 -17.20 -4.42
C SER A 545 17.21 -17.03 -5.04
N LYS A 546 17.73 -18.10 -5.63
CA LYS A 546 19.02 -18.09 -6.35
C LYS A 546 18.99 -17.15 -7.54
N LYS A 547 17.89 -17.13 -8.29
CA LYS A 547 17.70 -16.31 -9.49
C LYS A 547 17.32 -14.85 -9.18
N GLY A 548 16.66 -14.60 -8.05
CA GLY A 548 16.15 -13.28 -7.68
C GLY A 548 14.68 -13.04 -8.05
N ASP A 549 13.95 -14.08 -8.47
CA ASP A 549 12.54 -14.01 -8.88
C ASP A 549 11.61 -13.85 -7.66
N LEU A 550 11.50 -12.62 -7.14
CA LEU A 550 10.78 -12.32 -5.89
C LEU A 550 9.28 -12.65 -5.93
N MET A 551 8.62 -12.51 -7.08
CA MET A 551 7.17 -12.71 -7.20
C MET A 551 6.78 -14.21 -7.13
N PRO A 552 7.32 -15.13 -7.97
CA PRO A 552 7.10 -16.56 -7.80
C PRO A 552 7.57 -17.09 -6.44
N LEU A 553 8.68 -16.56 -5.91
CA LEU A 553 9.18 -16.91 -4.58
C LEU A 553 8.13 -16.67 -3.51
N LYS A 554 7.57 -15.45 -3.46
CA LYS A 554 6.55 -15.07 -2.47
C LYS A 554 5.28 -15.92 -2.62
N ASP A 555 4.85 -16.17 -3.85
CA ASP A 555 3.66 -17.00 -4.12
C ASP A 555 3.82 -18.45 -3.66
N MET A 556 4.96 -19.07 -3.95
CA MET A 556 5.27 -20.45 -3.52
C MET A 556 5.37 -20.56 -2.00
N GLN A 557 5.98 -19.58 -1.34
CA GLN A 557 6.06 -19.53 0.13
C GLN A 557 4.68 -19.46 0.78
N ASN A 558 3.82 -18.56 0.29
CA ASN A 558 2.47 -18.41 0.82
C ASN A 558 1.68 -19.72 0.72
N ARG A 559 1.76 -20.41 -0.42
CA ARG A 559 1.08 -21.69 -0.64
C ARG A 559 1.68 -22.81 0.20
N MET A 560 3.01 -22.94 0.24
CA MET A 560 3.68 -23.93 1.07
C MET A 560 3.32 -23.78 2.56
N ASN A 561 3.29 -22.56 3.08
CA ASN A 561 2.89 -22.30 4.47
C ASN A 561 1.42 -22.65 4.74
N GLN A 562 0.51 -22.35 3.81
CA GLN A 562 -0.90 -22.77 3.89
C GLN A 562 -1.03 -24.31 3.94
N LEU A 563 -0.20 -25.03 3.19
CA LEU A 563 -0.18 -26.48 3.24
C LEU A 563 0.39 -26.97 4.57
N LEU A 564 1.53 -26.45 5.04
CA LEU A 564 2.14 -26.87 6.30
C LEU A 564 1.23 -26.63 7.53
N HIS A 565 0.36 -25.63 7.47
CA HIS A 565 -0.55 -25.25 8.57
C HIS A 565 -2.01 -25.65 8.37
N SER A 566 -2.36 -26.34 7.27
CA SER A 566 -3.66 -27.00 7.16
C SER A 566 -3.64 -28.33 7.91
N SER A 567 -4.33 -28.38 9.07
CA SER A 567 -4.62 -29.65 9.76
C SER A 567 -5.55 -30.52 8.89
N PRO A 568 -5.44 -31.86 8.97
CA PRO A 568 -6.38 -32.77 8.32
C PRO A 568 -7.82 -32.61 8.84
#